data_AF-A0AAW9DJ58-F1
#
_entry.id   AF-A0AAW9DJ58-F1
#
_cell.length_a   1.000
_cell.length_b   1.000
_cell.length_c   1.000
_cell.angle_alpha   90.00
_cell.angle_beta   90.00
_cell.angle_gamma   90.00
#
_symmetry.space_group_name_H-M   'P 1'
#
loop_
_entity.id
_entity.type
_entity.pdbx_description
1 polymer ?
#
loop_
_entity_poly.entity_id
_entity_poly.type
_entity_poly.pdbx_seq_one_letter_code
_entity_poly.pdbx_strand_id
1 'polypeptide(L)'
;FNLAEKVEATVIDEAFFENEQEKALATAVAGLELTEDMADNLDMLFALSPVIAAFFDNTMVMVDDAAVKANRLALLKALADKASAVAVFNLLNSK
;
A
#
# COMPACT_ATOMS: atom_id res chain seq x y z
N PHE A 1 14.67 4.02 -5.65
CA PHE A 1 13.89 5.26 -5.47
C PHE A 1 12.43 4.87 -5.38
N ASN A 2 11.90 4.69 -4.17
CA ASN A 2 10.49 4.39 -3.99
C ASN A 2 9.74 5.72 -3.91
N LEU A 3 8.74 5.93 -4.78
CA LEU A 3 7.95 7.17 -4.83
C LEU A 3 7.24 7.44 -3.48
N ALA A 4 6.91 6.39 -2.74
CA ALA A 4 6.18 6.47 -1.47
C ALA A 4 6.99 7.01 -0.29
N GLU A 5 8.33 6.92 -0.28
CA GLU A 5 9.16 7.32 0.86
C GLU A 5 9.27 8.85 1.03
N LYS A 6 8.97 9.64 -0.01
CA LYS A 6 9.15 11.10 -0.03
C LYS A 6 7.86 11.89 0.12
N VAL A 7 6.76 11.24 0.51
CA VAL A 7 5.42 11.81 0.43
C VAL A 7 4.90 12.19 1.81
N GLU A 8 4.47 13.45 1.98
CA GLU A 8 3.81 13.95 3.20
C GLU A 8 2.31 13.63 3.26
N ALA A 9 1.70 13.25 2.12
CA ALA A 9 0.32 12.82 2.06
C ALA A 9 0.14 11.51 2.85
N THR A 10 -0.63 11.61 3.93
CA THR A 10 -0.87 10.52 4.89
C THR A 10 -2.34 10.11 4.97
N VAL A 11 -3.22 10.85 4.30
CA VAL A 11 -4.67 10.62 4.33
C VAL A 11 -5.12 10.07 2.98
N ILE A 12 -5.81 8.94 3.05
CA ILE A 12 -6.52 8.34 1.92
C ILE A 12 -7.98 8.82 2.01
N ASP A 13 -8.50 9.38 0.93
CA ASP A 13 -9.87 9.89 0.82
C ASP A 13 -10.55 9.24 -0.39
N GLU A 14 -11.66 8.55 -0.11
CA GLU A 14 -12.42 7.79 -1.12
C GLU A 14 -13.01 8.70 -2.20
N ALA A 15 -13.20 9.99 -1.92
CA ALA A 15 -13.70 10.97 -2.89
C ALA A 15 -12.73 11.19 -4.07
N PHE A 16 -11.44 10.84 -3.93
CA PHE A 16 -10.42 10.98 -4.97
C PHE A 16 -10.04 9.67 -5.67
N PHE A 17 -10.81 8.58 -5.48
CA PHE A 17 -10.62 7.38 -6.28
C PHE A 17 -11.25 7.52 -7.66
N GLU A 18 -10.47 7.27 -8.71
CA GLU A 18 -10.95 7.39 -10.10
C GLU A 18 -11.28 6.03 -10.73
N ASN A 19 -10.81 4.93 -10.14
CA ASN A 19 -11.06 3.58 -10.64
C ASN A 19 -11.26 2.54 -9.53
N GLU A 20 -11.68 1.34 -9.94
CA GLU A 20 -11.96 0.22 -9.02
C GLU A 20 -10.68 -0.39 -8.43
N GLN A 21 -9.54 -0.28 -9.12
CA GLN A 21 -8.26 -0.81 -8.64
C GLN A 21 -7.68 0.02 -7.49
N GLU A 22 -7.90 1.34 -7.46
CA GLU A 22 -7.59 2.19 -6.32
C GLU A 22 -8.38 1.75 -5.07
N LYS A 23 -9.69 1.53 -5.22
CA LYS A 23 -10.57 1.05 -4.15
C LYS A 23 -10.20 -0.35 -3.68
N ALA A 24 -9.91 -1.26 -4.61
CA ALA A 24 -9.51 -2.63 -4.31
C ALA A 24 -8.20 -2.66 -3.53
N LEU A 25 -7.20 -1.87 -3.95
CA LEU A 25 -5.94 -1.77 -3.23
C LEU A 25 -6.14 -1.13 -1.85
N ALA A 26 -6.94 -0.07 -1.74
CA ALA A 26 -7.26 0.56 -0.46
C ALA A 26 -7.92 -0.41 0.52
N THR A 27 -8.90 -1.18 0.04
CA THR A 27 -9.58 -2.22 0.85
C THR A 27 -8.61 -3.30 1.30
N ALA A 28 -7.75 -3.78 0.40
CA ALA A 28 -6.79 -4.83 0.71
C ALA A 28 -5.72 -4.36 1.71
N VAL A 29 -5.24 -3.12 1.56
CA VAL A 29 -4.29 -2.50 2.51
C VAL A 29 -4.93 -2.26 3.87
N ALA A 30 -6.19 -1.79 3.91
CA ALA A 30 -6.93 -1.60 5.16
C ALA A 30 -7.18 -2.92 5.89
N GLY A 31 -7.54 -3.98 5.16
CA GLY A 31 -7.75 -5.33 5.70
C GLY A 31 -6.48 -6.09 6.05
N LEU A 32 -5.29 -5.55 5.74
CA LEU A 32 -4.03 -6.13 6.17
C LEU A 32 -3.80 -5.82 7.66
N GLU A 33 -4.30 -6.70 8.52
CA GLU A 33 -4.09 -6.68 9.96
C GLU A 33 -2.89 -7.55 10.32
N LEU A 34 -1.82 -6.93 10.80
CA LEU A 34 -0.61 -7.65 11.22
C LEU A 34 -0.86 -8.30 12.58
N THR A 35 -0.58 -9.59 12.68
CA THR A 35 -0.73 -10.40 13.90
C THR A 35 0.62 -10.77 14.50
N GLU A 36 0.63 -11.57 15.57
CA GLU A 36 1.87 -12.14 16.13
C GLU A 36 2.42 -13.29 15.26
N ASP A 37 1.61 -13.90 14.39
CA ASP A 37 2.06 -14.94 13.47
C ASP A 37 2.76 -14.32 12.25
N MET A 38 4.08 -14.46 12.22
CA MET A 38 4.91 -13.87 11.18
C MET A 38 4.81 -14.60 9.84
N ALA A 39 4.60 -15.92 9.84
CA ALA A 39 4.43 -16.65 8.60
C ALA A 39 3.14 -16.20 7.91
N ASP A 40 2.05 -16.09 8.68
CA ASP A 40 0.78 -15.59 8.18
C ASP A 40 0.88 -14.14 7.70
N ASN A 41 1.58 -13.26 8.42
CA ASN A 41 1.79 -11.86 7.98
C ASN A 41 2.54 -11.76 6.64
N LEU A 42 3.55 -12.61 6.42
CA LEU A 42 4.28 -12.67 5.15
C LEU A 42 3.38 -13.20 4.03
N ASP A 43 2.62 -14.25 4.29
CA ASP A 43 1.67 -14.82 3.31
C ASP A 43 0.58 -13.81 2.94
N MET A 44 0.05 -13.06 3.92
CA MET A 44 -0.91 -11.98 3.69
C MET A 44 -0.31 -10.86 2.82
N LEU A 45 0.95 -10.47 3.05
CA LEU A 45 1.63 -9.51 2.20
C LEU A 45 1.83 -10.03 0.77
N PHE A 46 2.26 -11.29 0.61
CA PHE A 46 2.44 -11.88 -0.70
C PHE A 46 1.10 -11.98 -1.46
N ALA A 47 0.00 -12.26 -0.76
CA ALA A 47 -1.34 -12.30 -1.33
C ALA A 47 -1.80 -10.96 -1.92
N LEU A 48 -1.17 -9.83 -1.56
CA LEU A 48 -1.45 -8.53 -2.17
C LEU A 48 -0.85 -8.37 -3.58
N SER A 49 0.06 -9.25 -4.00
CA SER A 49 0.75 -9.13 -5.30
C SER A 49 -0.19 -8.91 -6.49
N PRO A 50 -1.31 -9.67 -6.65
CA PRO A 50 -2.22 -9.47 -7.78
C PRO A 50 -2.94 -8.12 -7.75
N VAL A 51 -3.37 -7.64 -6.57
CA VAL A 51 -4.09 -6.35 -6.46
C VAL A 51 -3.15 -5.17 -6.65
N ILE A 52 -1.89 -5.29 -6.22
CA ILE A 52 -0.85 -4.29 -6.47
C ILE A 52 -0.55 -4.21 -7.98
N ALA A 53 -0.38 -5.36 -8.65
CA ALA A 53 -0.18 -5.40 -10.08
C ALA A 53 -1.35 -4.76 -10.84
N ALA A 54 -2.59 -5.14 -10.50
CA ALA A 54 -3.78 -4.56 -11.10
C ALA A 54 -3.86 -3.03 -10.90
N PHE A 55 -3.47 -2.52 -9.73
CA PHE A 55 -3.36 -1.08 -9.49
C PHE A 55 -2.40 -0.43 -10.49
N PHE A 56 -1.16 -0.92 -10.61
CA PHE A 56 -0.17 -0.30 -11.51
C PHE A 56 -0.51 -0.46 -13.00
N ASP A 57 -1.17 -1.54 -13.39
CA ASP A 57 -1.60 -1.76 -14.77
C ASP A 57 -2.72 -0.80 -15.20
N ASN A 58 -3.51 -0.30 -14.25
CA ASN A 58 -4.71 0.51 -14.52
C ASN A 58 -4.63 1.94 -13.98
N THR A 59 -3.62 2.27 -13.18
CA THR A 59 -3.55 3.54 -12.44
C THR A 59 -2.21 4.23 -12.68
N MET A 60 -2.27 5.37 -13.36
CA MET A 60 -1.11 6.26 -13.46
C MET A 60 -0.99 7.07 -12.16
N VAL A 61 0.09 6.86 -11.39
CA VAL A 61 0.27 7.55 -10.10
C VAL A 61 0.55 9.05 -10.28
N MET A 62 1.29 9.39 -11.33
CA MET A 62 1.70 10.77 -11.61
C MET A 62 0.70 11.42 -12.57
N VAL A 63 -0.41 11.91 -12.01
CA VAL A 63 -1.43 12.69 -12.74
C VAL A 63 -1.34 14.18 -12.41
N ASP A 64 -2.01 15.00 -13.23
CA ASP A 64 -2.05 16.45 -13.09
C ASP A 64 -2.90 16.91 -11.90
N ASP A 65 -3.98 16.19 -11.59
CA ASP A 65 -4.79 16.48 -10.42
C ASP A 65 -4.00 16.19 -9.15
N ALA A 66 -3.67 17.25 -8.42
CA ALA A 66 -2.85 17.18 -7.22
C ALA A 66 -3.51 16.38 -6.09
N ALA A 67 -4.85 16.41 -5.97
CA ALA A 67 -5.58 15.70 -4.94
C ALA A 67 -5.61 14.19 -5.23
N VAL A 68 -5.88 13.80 -6.48
CA VAL A 68 -5.82 12.40 -6.93
C VAL A 68 -4.41 11.84 -6.78
N LYS A 69 -3.40 12.60 -7.23
CA LYS A 69 -2.00 12.22 -7.07
C LYS A 69 -1.63 12.04 -5.59
N ALA A 70 -2.02 12.96 -4.72
CA ALA A 70 -1.76 12.86 -3.28
C ALA A 70 -2.42 11.62 -2.67
N ASN A 71 -3.67 11.33 -3.05
CA ASN A 71 -4.41 10.16 -2.58
C ASN A 71 -3.73 8.84 -2.99
N ARG A 72 -3.32 8.72 -4.26
CA ARG A 72 -2.58 7.55 -4.78
C ARG A 72 -1.26 7.34 -4.06
N LEU A 73 -0.52 8.42 -3.81
CA LEU A 73 0.74 8.33 -3.08
C LEU A 73 0.54 7.97 -1.60
N ALA A 74 -0.52 8.47 -0.95
CA ALA A 74 -0.87 8.09 0.41
C ALA A 74 -1.21 6.59 0.51
N LEU A 75 -1.94 6.04 -0.47
CA LEU A 75 -2.24 4.61 -0.56
C LEU A 75 -0.96 3.76 -0.71
N LEU A 76 -0.05 4.15 -1.60
CA LEU A 76 1.23 3.47 -1.77
C LEU A 76 2.12 3.56 -0.52
N LYS A 77 2.08 4.69 0.19
CA LYS A 77 2.77 4.86 1.47
C LYS A 77 2.21 3.93 2.54
N ALA A 78 0.89 3.84 2.69
CA ALA A 78 0.26 2.95 3.67
C ALA A 78 0.64 1.48 3.43
N LEU A 79 0.68 1.05 2.17
CA LEU A 79 1.16 -0.28 1.79
C LEU A 79 2.65 -0.48 2.17
N ALA A 80 3.51 0.46 1.80
CA ALA A 80 4.94 0.38 2.08
C ALA A 80 5.25 0.36 3.58
N ASP A 81 4.53 1.15 4.38
CA ASP A 81 4.69 1.20 5.83
C ASP A 81 4.34 -0.15 6.49
N LYS A 82 3.24 -0.79 6.05
CA LYS A 82 2.87 -2.13 6.54
C LYS A 82 3.89 -3.21 6.12
N ALA A 83 4.36 -3.19 4.88
CA ALA A 83 5.39 -4.11 4.41
C ALA A 83 6.71 -3.93 5.18
N SER A 84 7.08 -2.69 5.47
CA SER A 84 8.26 -2.35 6.27
C SER A 84 8.15 -2.88 7.71
N ALA A 85 6.98 -2.74 8.34
CA ALA A 85 6.75 -3.27 9.69
C ALA A 85 6.99 -4.79 9.77
N VAL A 86 6.50 -5.55 8.80
CA VAL A 86 6.74 -7.00 8.71
C VAL A 86 8.22 -7.30 8.48
N ALA A 87 8.87 -6.60 7.56
CA ALA A 87 10.29 -6.80 7.25
C ALA A 87 11.20 -6.50 8.46
N VAL A 88 10.97 -5.40 9.18
CA VAL A 88 11.72 -5.02 10.38
C VAL A 88 11.56 -6.06 11.48
N PHE A 89 10.34 -6.54 11.72
CA PHE A 89 10.11 -7.56 12.74
C PHE A 89 10.80 -8.89 12.39
N ASN A 90 10.73 -9.31 11.12
CA ASN A 90 11.44 -10.52 10.68
C ASN A 90 12.96 -10.42 10.91
N LEU A 91 13.57 -9.26 10.66
CA LEU A 91 14.99 -9.00 10.93
C LEU A 91 15.36 -9.05 12.42
N LEU A 92 14.43 -8.69 13.32
CA LEU A 92 14.64 -8.76 14.78
C LEU A 92 14.60 -10.20 15.28
N ASN A 93 13.70 -11.04 14.73
CA ASN A 93 13.53 -12.43 15.15
C ASN A 93 14.50 -13.42 14.48
N SER A 94 15.24 -12.99 13.46
CA SER A 94 16.25 -13.80 12.78
C SER A 94 17.64 -13.77 13.46
N LYS A 95 17.73 -13.34 14.73
CA LYS A 95 18.96 -13.32 15.53
C LYS A 95 18.85 -14.21 16.75
#